data_AF-A0A154MPN6-F1
#
_entry.id   AF-A0A154MPN6-F1
#
_cell.length_a   1.000
_cell.length_b   1.000
_cell.length_c   1.000
_cell.angle_alpha   90.00
_cell.angle_beta   90.00
_cell.angle_gamma   90.00
#
_symmetry.space_group_name_H-M   'P 1'
#
loop_
_entity.id
_entity.type
_entity.pdbx_description
1 polymer ?
#
loop_
_entity_poly.entity_id
_entity_poly.type
_entity_poly.pdbx_seq_one_letter_code
_entity_poly.pdbx_strand_id
1 'polypeptide(L)'
;MSGLDQVQMNRLVHTKALFERAMRISHEAHPFDADSLLLFHDSVENLLHQAAGFLEVELQKSSTFDSYWKATQEQKNITLSGRGPMKRMNDARVGFKHHGLVPSTSTIEQVRADVRTFFD
;
A
#
# COMPACT_ATOMS: atom_id res chain seq x y z
N MET A 1 -22.35 15.89 -4.74
CA MET A 1 -20.99 15.45 -4.35
C MET A 1 -20.62 16.21 -3.09
N SER A 2 -20.74 15.59 -1.91
CA SER A 2 -20.16 16.17 -0.70
C SER A 2 -18.65 16.06 -0.80
N GLY A 3 -17.92 17.15 -0.53
CA GLY A 3 -16.46 17.11 -0.45
C GLY A 3 -15.99 16.13 0.64
N LEU A 4 -14.69 15.81 0.62
CA LEU A 4 -14.08 15.01 1.67
C LEU A 4 -14.23 15.74 3.01
N ASP A 5 -14.69 15.03 4.04
CA ASP A 5 -14.74 15.59 5.38
C ASP A 5 -13.32 15.73 5.98
N GLN A 6 -13.20 16.42 7.10
CA GLN A 6 -11.91 16.65 7.75
C GLN A 6 -11.20 15.34 8.15
N VAL A 7 -11.96 14.30 8.51
CA VAL A 7 -11.41 13.01 8.93
C VAL A 7 -10.83 12.28 7.72
N GLN A 8 -11.55 12.25 6.60
CA GLN A 8 -11.09 11.68 5.33
C GLN A 8 -9.86 12.42 4.80
N MET A 9 -9.86 13.74 4.88
CA MET A 9 -8.69 14.56 4.52
C MET A 9 -7.47 14.23 5.39
N ASN A 10 -7.64 14.13 6.71
CA ASN A 10 -6.55 13.77 7.62
C ASN A 10 -5.99 12.37 7.31
N ARG A 11 -6.84 11.41 6.95
CA ARG A 11 -6.41 10.06 6.56
C ARG A 11 -5.56 10.10 5.29
N LEU A 12 -5.99 10.83 4.26
CA LEU A 12 -5.21 10.98 3.02
C LEU A 12 -3.87 11.68 3.25
N VAL A 13 -3.84 12.74 4.06
CA VAL A 13 -2.60 13.42 4.44
C VAL A 13 -1.66 12.46 5.17
N HIS A 14 -2.19 11.67 6.10
CA HIS A 14 -1.41 10.66 6.80
C HIS A 14 -0.86 9.58 5.86
N THR A 15 -1.69 9.07 4.94
CA THR A 15 -1.27 8.14 3.88
C THR A 15 -0.10 8.70 3.07
N LYS A 16 -0.21 9.95 2.62
CA LYS A 16 0.86 10.63 1.87
C LYS A 16 2.14 10.77 2.71
N ALA A 17 2.02 11.13 3.99
CA ALA A 17 3.16 11.26 4.89
C ALA A 17 3.89 9.91 5.11
N LEU A 18 3.14 8.80 5.20
CA LEU A 18 3.70 7.46 5.27
C LEU A 18 4.47 7.10 3.99
N PHE A 19 3.87 7.35 2.82
CA PHE A 19 4.52 7.12 1.54
C PHE A 19 5.82 7.93 1.41
N GLU A 20 5.79 9.24 1.70
CA GLU A 20 6.99 10.08 1.63
C GLU A 20 8.08 9.64 2.61
N ARG A 21 7.70 9.15 3.79
CA ARG A 21 8.64 8.59 4.76
C ARG A 21 9.24 7.28 4.26
N ALA A 22 8.42 6.39 3.68
CA ALA A 22 8.87 5.14 3.07
C ALA A 22 9.87 5.41 1.95
N MET A 23 9.60 6.40 1.10
CA MET A 23 10.51 6.85 0.05
C MET A 23 11.86 7.27 0.63
N ARG A 24 11.90 8.09 1.70
CA ARG A 24 13.16 8.48 2.35
C ARG A 24 13.91 7.28 2.92
N ILE A 25 13.23 6.42 3.69
CA ILE A 25 13.84 5.25 4.34
C ILE A 25 14.39 4.27 3.30
N SER A 26 13.71 4.09 2.17
CA SER A 26 14.17 3.20 1.10
C SER A 26 15.52 3.60 0.47
N HIS A 27 16.03 4.79 0.76
CA HIS A 27 17.35 5.28 0.34
C HIS A 27 18.42 5.19 1.45
N GLU A 28 18.06 4.69 2.64
CA GLU A 28 19.03 4.48 3.72
C GLU A 28 20.00 3.33 3.40
N ALA A 29 21.05 3.20 4.20
CA ALA A 29 22.01 2.11 4.03
C ALA A 29 21.35 0.77 4.35
N HIS A 30 21.59 -0.25 3.53
CA HIS A 30 21.14 -1.60 3.80
C HIS A 30 21.76 -2.13 5.12
N PRO A 31 21.01 -2.79 6.03
CA PRO A 31 19.63 -3.27 5.87
C PRO A 31 18.52 -2.33 6.41
N PHE A 32 18.84 -1.09 6.77
CA PHE A 32 17.86 -0.14 7.32
C PHE A 32 16.80 0.27 6.29
N ASP A 33 17.14 0.20 5.00
CA ASP A 33 16.21 0.41 3.89
C ASP A 33 15.01 -0.56 3.90
N ALA A 34 15.13 -1.73 4.50
CA ALA A 34 14.09 -2.74 4.58
C ALA A 34 12.83 -2.29 5.34
N ASP A 35 12.98 -1.37 6.32
CA ASP A 35 11.86 -0.82 7.07
C ASP A 35 10.88 -0.03 6.19
N SER A 36 11.33 0.41 5.01
CA SER A 36 10.47 1.04 4.01
C SER A 36 9.33 0.12 3.55
N LEU A 37 9.52 -1.21 3.55
CA LEU A 37 8.47 -2.17 3.18
C LEU A 37 7.22 -2.08 4.07
N LEU A 38 7.43 -1.84 5.37
CA LEU A 38 6.33 -1.71 6.33
C LEU A 38 5.52 -0.45 6.03
N LEU A 39 6.20 0.67 5.82
CA LEU A 39 5.56 1.95 5.54
C LEU A 39 4.93 2.01 4.15
N PHE A 40 5.55 1.40 3.14
CA PHE A 40 4.97 1.26 1.82
C PHE A 40 3.66 0.47 1.89
N HIS A 41 3.66 -0.69 2.56
CA HIS A 41 2.46 -1.48 2.78
C HIS A 41 1.35 -0.65 3.42
N ASP A 42 1.63 0.00 4.54
CA ASP A 42 0.61 0.76 5.28
C ASP A 42 0.08 1.94 4.46
N SER A 43 0.94 2.62 3.70
CA SER A 43 0.50 3.71 2.81
C SER A 43 -0.44 3.21 1.71
N VAL A 44 -0.11 2.09 1.06
CA VAL A 44 -0.92 1.52 -0.02
C VAL A 44 -2.24 0.98 0.53
N GLU A 45 -2.20 0.23 1.63
CA GLU A 45 -3.40 -0.31 2.26
C GLU A 45 -4.34 0.79 2.74
N ASN A 46 -3.80 1.86 3.34
CA ASN A 46 -4.62 3.01 3.73
C ASN A 46 -5.29 3.67 2.53
N LEU A 47 -4.58 3.85 1.40
CA LEU A 47 -5.19 4.40 0.18
C LEU A 47 -6.29 3.49 -0.35
N LEU A 48 -6.04 2.18 -0.44
CA LEU A 48 -7.04 1.20 -0.87
C LEU A 48 -8.26 1.19 0.04
N HIS A 49 -8.07 1.34 1.36
CA HIS A 49 -9.15 1.46 2.33
C HIS A 49 -9.99 2.72 2.13
N GLN A 50 -9.35 3.87 1.86
CA GLN A 50 -10.07 5.10 1.53
C GLN A 50 -10.82 4.97 0.19
N ALA A 51 -10.21 4.35 -0.82
CA ALA A 51 -10.84 4.11 -2.11
C ALA A 51 -12.06 3.17 -1.98
N ALA A 52 -11.95 2.08 -1.22
CA ALA A 52 -13.07 1.19 -0.93
C ALA A 52 -14.20 1.92 -0.21
N GLY A 53 -13.89 2.76 0.79
CA GLY A 53 -14.87 3.59 1.47
C GLY A 53 -15.59 4.57 0.54
N PHE A 54 -14.85 5.25 -0.34
CA PHE A 54 -15.41 6.17 -1.33
C PHE A 54 -16.30 5.46 -2.36
N LEU A 55 -15.91 4.25 -2.77
CA LEU A 55 -16.68 3.41 -3.68
C LEU A 55 -17.83 2.69 -3.00
N GLU A 56 -17.99 2.83 -1.67
CA GLU A 56 -18.94 2.09 -0.85
C GLU A 56 -18.82 0.57 -1.07
N VAL A 57 -17.57 0.08 -1.07
CA VAL A 57 -17.22 -1.34 -1.15
C VAL A 57 -17.05 -1.87 0.26
N GLU A 58 -17.77 -2.93 0.58
CA GLU A 58 -17.69 -3.57 1.88
C GLU A 58 -16.65 -4.70 1.87
N LEU A 59 -15.77 -4.68 2.86
CA LEU A 59 -14.79 -5.75 3.09
C LEU A 59 -15.19 -6.59 4.30
N GLN A 60 -14.88 -7.87 4.23
CA GLN A 60 -15.06 -8.78 5.36
C GLN A 60 -14.01 -8.50 6.43
N LYS A 61 -14.31 -8.77 7.70
CA LYS A 61 -13.33 -8.58 8.80
C LYS A 61 -12.04 -9.39 8.61
N SER A 62 -12.11 -10.51 7.90
CA SER A 62 -10.97 -11.39 7.57
C SER A 62 -10.36 -11.10 6.20
N SER A 63 -10.67 -9.96 5.58
CA SER A 63 -10.11 -9.57 4.30
C SER A 63 -8.59 -9.44 4.36
N THR A 64 -7.94 -9.86 3.27
CA THR A 64 -6.49 -9.74 3.08
C THR A 64 -6.20 -8.52 2.20
N PHE A 65 -4.93 -8.15 2.10
CA PHE A 65 -4.48 -7.06 1.22
C PHE A 65 -4.93 -7.23 -0.25
N ASP A 66 -5.02 -8.46 -0.76
CA ASP A 66 -5.52 -8.72 -2.13
C ASP A 66 -7.05 -8.58 -2.26
N SER A 67 -7.79 -8.58 -1.14
CA SER A 67 -9.26 -8.50 -1.15
C SER A 67 -9.78 -7.20 -1.73
N TYR A 68 -9.05 -6.08 -1.65
CA TYR A 68 -9.47 -4.80 -2.20
C TYR A 68 -9.79 -4.88 -3.70
N TRP A 69 -8.88 -5.43 -4.51
CA TRP A 69 -9.08 -5.57 -5.95
C TRP A 69 -10.24 -6.48 -6.34
N LYS A 70 -10.44 -7.56 -5.58
CA LYS A 70 -11.56 -8.49 -5.82
C LYS A 70 -12.89 -7.83 -5.50
N ALA A 71 -12.98 -7.20 -4.33
CA ALA A 71 -14.21 -6.59 -3.85
C ALA A 71 -14.66 -5.42 -4.74
N THR A 72 -13.75 -4.57 -5.21
CA THR A 72 -14.12 -3.48 -6.14
C THR A 72 -14.63 -4.00 -7.48
N GLN A 73 -14.04 -5.08 -7.98
CA GLN A 73 -14.47 -5.71 -9.23
C GLN A 73 -15.85 -6.36 -9.05
N GLU A 74 -16.07 -7.11 -7.97
CA GLU A 74 -17.31 -7.86 -7.74
C GLU A 74 -18.49 -6.94 -7.39
N GLN A 75 -18.28 -5.92 -6.57
CA GLN A 75 -19.37 -5.08 -6.04
C GLN A 75 -19.64 -3.83 -6.88
N LYS A 76 -18.64 -3.32 -7.60
CA LYS A 76 -18.74 -2.05 -8.34
C LYS A 76 -18.35 -2.19 -9.82
N ASN A 77 -17.94 -3.37 -10.27
CA ASN A 77 -17.43 -3.60 -11.63
C ASN A 77 -16.24 -2.68 -11.99
N ILE A 78 -15.40 -2.35 -11.01
CA ILE A 78 -14.23 -1.49 -11.17
C ILE A 78 -12.96 -2.33 -11.00
N THR A 79 -12.15 -2.38 -12.05
CA THR A 79 -10.81 -2.95 -12.01
C THR A 79 -9.81 -1.92 -11.51
N LEU A 80 -9.32 -2.08 -10.28
CA LEU A 80 -8.22 -1.29 -9.77
C LEU A 80 -6.90 -1.69 -10.46
N SER A 81 -6.07 -0.71 -10.78
CA SER A 81 -4.73 -0.90 -11.34
C SER A 81 -3.74 -1.39 -10.27
N GLY A 82 -2.53 -1.78 -10.67
CA GLY A 82 -1.42 -2.00 -9.73
C GLY A 82 -1.43 -3.29 -8.89
N ARG A 83 -2.42 -4.20 -9.06
CA ARG A 83 -2.54 -5.43 -8.25
C ARG A 83 -1.26 -6.26 -8.20
N GLY A 84 -0.67 -6.55 -9.37
CA GLY A 84 0.53 -7.39 -9.48
C GLY A 84 1.73 -6.80 -8.71
N PRO A 85 2.15 -5.56 -9.02
CA PRO A 85 3.18 -4.86 -8.27
C PRO A 85 2.93 -4.80 -6.76
N MET A 86 1.71 -4.43 -6.34
CA MET A 86 1.39 -4.32 -4.91
C MET A 86 1.38 -5.67 -4.21
N LYS A 87 1.00 -6.74 -4.91
CA LYS A 87 1.16 -8.11 -4.40
C LYS A 87 2.62 -8.45 -4.14
N ARG A 88 3.53 -8.13 -5.08
CA ARG A 88 4.97 -8.38 -4.89
C ARG A 88 5.53 -7.62 -3.68
N MET A 89 5.13 -6.35 -3.52
CA MET A 89 5.49 -5.55 -2.34
C MET A 89 5.00 -6.22 -1.05
N ASN A 90 3.74 -6.66 -1.02
CA ASN A 90 3.18 -7.33 0.16
C ASN A 90 3.89 -8.66 0.46
N ASP A 91 4.22 -9.46 -0.57
CA ASP A 91 4.93 -10.73 -0.40
C ASP A 91 6.33 -10.49 0.21
N ALA A 92 7.08 -9.48 -0.29
CA ALA A 92 8.37 -9.09 0.27
C ALA A 92 8.24 -8.62 1.73
N ARG A 93 7.21 -7.81 2.03
CA ARG A 93 6.91 -7.34 3.39
C ARG A 93 6.55 -8.49 4.32
N VAL A 94 5.79 -9.49 3.86
CA VAL A 94 5.46 -10.68 4.67
C VAL A 94 6.72 -11.47 5.00
N GLY A 95 7.60 -11.69 4.01
CA GLY A 95 8.94 -12.26 4.20
C GLY A 95 9.74 -11.55 5.30
N PHE A 96 9.83 -10.22 5.20
CA PHE A 96 10.55 -9.41 6.16
C PHE A 96 9.93 -9.46 7.56
N LYS A 97 8.64 -9.10 7.70
CA LYS A 97 7.97 -8.94 9.00
C LYS A 97 7.77 -10.26 9.74
N HIS A 98 7.34 -11.31 9.04
CA HIS A 98 6.89 -12.55 9.68
C HIS A 98 7.96 -13.64 9.68
N HIS A 99 8.95 -13.55 8.80
CA HIS A 99 9.99 -14.58 8.64
C HIS A 99 11.41 -14.05 8.86
N GLY A 100 11.58 -12.75 9.15
CA GLY A 100 12.90 -12.14 9.36
C GLY A 100 13.78 -12.14 8.11
N LEU A 101 13.19 -12.30 6.92
CA LEU A 101 13.92 -12.34 5.65
C LEU A 101 14.23 -10.92 5.22
N VAL A 102 15.47 -10.48 5.45
CA VAL A 102 15.94 -9.17 4.99
C VAL A 102 15.94 -9.17 3.44
N PRO A 103 15.19 -8.27 2.79
CA PRO A 103 15.09 -8.19 1.33
C PRO A 103 16.42 -7.73 0.72
N SER A 104 16.69 -8.10 -0.53
CA SER A 104 17.85 -7.54 -1.26
C SER A 104 17.63 -6.06 -1.58
N THR A 105 18.72 -5.31 -1.77
CA THR A 105 18.67 -3.93 -2.26
C THR A 105 17.91 -3.80 -3.58
N SER A 106 18.08 -4.76 -4.50
CA SER A 106 17.32 -4.80 -5.76
C SER A 106 15.80 -5.00 -5.55
N THR A 107 15.42 -5.74 -4.51
CA THR A 107 13.99 -5.89 -4.15
C THR A 107 13.44 -4.57 -3.61
N ILE A 108 14.19 -3.85 -2.77
CA ILE A 108 13.79 -2.53 -2.28
C ILE A 108 13.68 -1.52 -3.42
N GLU A 109 14.63 -1.51 -4.36
CA GLU A 109 14.58 -0.68 -5.56
C GLU A 109 13.32 -0.94 -6.39
N GLN A 110 13.01 -2.21 -6.65
CA GLN A 110 11.82 -2.60 -7.40
C GLN A 110 10.54 -2.19 -6.67
N VAL A 111 10.44 -2.46 -5.36
CA VAL A 111 9.27 -2.07 -4.57
C VAL A 111 9.08 -0.56 -4.55
N ARG A 112 10.16 0.22 -4.36
CA ARG A 112 10.11 1.68 -4.44
C ARG A 112 9.55 2.16 -5.79
N ALA A 113 10.04 1.61 -6.91
CA ALA A 113 9.56 1.99 -8.24
C ALA A 113 8.09 1.60 -8.46
N ASP A 114 7.71 0.39 -8.03
CA ASP A 114 6.35 -0.13 -8.13
C ASP A 114 5.36 0.72 -7.31
N VAL A 115 5.71 1.07 -6.07
CA VAL A 115 4.85 1.86 -5.18
C VAL A 115 4.78 3.32 -5.63
N ARG A 116 5.88 3.90 -6.12
CA ARG A 116 5.84 5.23 -6.72
C ARG A 116 4.87 5.28 -7.90
N THR A 117 4.97 4.32 -8.82
CA THR A 117 4.07 4.22 -9.98
C THR A 117 2.60 4.01 -9.57
N PHE A 118 2.36 3.38 -8.42
CA PHE A 118 1.01 3.19 -7.90
C PHE A 118 0.37 4.49 -7.37
N PHE A 119 1.17 5.43 -6.86
CA PHE A 119 0.71 6.72 -6.33
C PHE A 119 0.71 7.86 -7.37
N ASP A 120 1.32 7.66 -8.54
CA ASP A 120 1.33 8.60 -9.68
C ASP A 120 0.04 8.45 -10.53
#